data_AF-A0A7J3Y185-F1
#
_entry.id   AF-A0A7J3Y185-F1
#
_cell.length_a   1.000
_cell.length_b   1.000
_cell.length_c   1.000
_cell.angle_alpha   90.00
_cell.angle_beta   90.00
_cell.angle_gamma   90.00
#
_symmetry.space_group_name_H-M   'P 1'
#
loop_
_entity.id
_entity.type
_entity.pdbx_description
1 polymer ?
#
loop_
_entity_poly.entity_id
_entity_poly.type
_entity_poly.pdbx_seq_one_letter_code
_entity_poly.pdbx_strand_id
1 'polypeptide(L)'
;MLLTGLAASTVYREFFDSIVRLATSEEYSYIIVSLFSMVITLYLSLRYIGFSYGVRLSKIIFATLLALFSLALYSVSTSLLEYKIQLEGLSFSLFFISLILLVYEPVTPGEIIPLLTPFLLIPLPAGFVDRLTPLLSRYIGRIAGFLTGVRVVEAPGFTQLEVPTPSGEVARFSIEAACTGIVTLSSIISVIPVLIYMVTFSSDKPLRKTIVSLTSIIISLLIGLLGNLIRVLLLVYGAMYMGVQQAETLFHYSPSLVYSFLSALIAFYLVNKYARFPPVITKALAKHTARDVSWEYVSGVFVVAAFFTLIVLALVPITTTASSVQQALVVNPPSIDDYVKNPEKYLSTTTIAFTGKQYDQYLTNVLGALAVYRVEVVSPTGIYQGYVEVVDTTARLHTWQLCLTVQGFNILSSWSSVVNNTRIVFIALEKGSWRGLLGYVILPVTLKVGGETVNMYTRVSLEAPGDPTTLAVSLTSVFANMTAKLVGSGSGVEAAITGVQPITLASAVIFAMFIMYALIVYSWVLIRKLVKR
;
A
#
# COMPACT_ATOMS: atom_id res chain seq x y z
N MET A 1 1.84 23.64 -5.26
CA MET A 1 0.43 23.26 -5.51
C MET A 1 0.17 22.83 -6.94
N LEU A 2 0.58 23.59 -7.97
CA LEU A 2 0.37 23.21 -9.38
C LEU A 2 1.11 21.91 -9.77
N LEU A 3 2.36 21.71 -9.32
CA LEU A 3 3.12 20.47 -9.60
C LEU A 3 2.66 19.26 -8.81
N THR A 4 2.29 19.45 -7.55
CA THR A 4 1.70 18.37 -6.74
C THR A 4 0.37 17.93 -7.37
N GLY A 5 -0.45 18.88 -7.84
CA GLY A 5 -1.68 18.59 -8.56
C GLY A 5 -1.41 17.91 -9.91
N LEU A 6 -0.45 18.39 -10.68
CA LEU A 6 -0.07 17.79 -11.97
C LEU A 6 0.48 16.37 -11.78
N ALA A 7 1.45 16.17 -10.88
CA ALA A 7 2.01 14.87 -10.56
C ALA A 7 0.97 13.90 -10.00
N ALA A 8 0.04 14.37 -9.15
CA ALA A 8 -1.09 13.59 -8.67
C ALA A 8 -2.05 13.19 -9.81
N SER A 9 -2.32 14.10 -10.75
CA SER A 9 -3.22 13.84 -11.89
C SER A 9 -2.59 13.03 -13.04
N THR A 10 -1.27 12.85 -13.03
CA THR A 10 -0.52 12.17 -14.10
C THR A 10 0.24 10.96 -13.55
N VAL A 11 1.44 11.18 -12.98
CA VAL A 11 2.38 10.14 -12.54
C VAL A 11 1.83 9.26 -11.43
N TYR A 12 1.17 9.86 -10.43
CA TYR A 12 0.63 9.16 -9.25
C TYR A 12 -0.89 8.96 -9.32
N ARG A 13 -1.50 9.12 -10.49
CA ARG A 13 -2.95 8.96 -10.64
C ARG A 13 -3.42 7.58 -10.18
N GLU A 14 -2.68 6.55 -10.58
CA GLU A 14 -2.99 5.17 -10.23
C GLU A 14 -2.90 4.91 -8.71
N PHE A 15 -1.89 5.49 -8.05
CA PHE A 15 -1.80 5.50 -6.59
C PHE A 15 -3.03 6.12 -5.95
N PHE A 16 -3.43 7.33 -6.34
CA PHE A 16 -4.61 8.00 -5.75
C PHE A 16 -5.92 7.27 -6.02
N ASP A 17 -6.14 6.81 -7.25
CA ASP A 17 -7.31 6.01 -7.62
C ASP A 17 -7.37 4.72 -6.79
N SER A 18 -6.21 4.08 -6.57
CA SER A 18 -6.09 2.91 -5.70
C SER A 18 -6.38 3.24 -4.24
N ILE A 19 -5.84 4.33 -3.70
CA ILE A 19 -6.07 4.76 -2.32
C ILE A 19 -7.55 5.02 -2.06
N VAL A 20 -8.27 5.65 -2.97
CA VAL A 20 -9.72 5.88 -2.83
C VAL A 20 -10.48 4.55 -2.77
N ARG A 21 -10.13 3.59 -3.64
CA ARG A 21 -10.76 2.26 -3.68
C ARG A 21 -10.42 1.41 -2.45
N LEU A 22 -9.19 1.48 -1.97
CA LEU A 22 -8.76 0.78 -0.75
C LEU A 22 -9.39 1.42 0.49
N ALA A 23 -9.52 2.74 0.55
CA ALA A 23 -10.19 3.42 1.66
C ALA A 23 -11.65 2.98 1.83
N THR A 24 -12.30 2.49 0.77
CA THR A 24 -13.65 1.92 0.82
C THR A 24 -13.70 0.44 1.19
N SER A 25 -12.58 -0.28 1.18
CA SER A 25 -12.55 -1.66 1.64
C SER A 25 -12.33 -1.72 3.16
N GLU A 26 -12.90 -2.73 3.80
CA GLU A 26 -12.91 -2.83 5.26
C GLU A 26 -11.47 -2.88 5.79
N GLU A 27 -10.61 -3.69 5.19
CA GLU A 27 -9.22 -3.93 5.61
C GLU A 27 -8.29 -2.71 5.52
N TYR A 28 -8.58 -1.75 4.63
CA TYR A 28 -7.80 -0.52 4.46
C TYR A 28 -8.57 0.76 4.84
N SER A 29 -9.76 0.63 5.43
CA SER A 29 -10.59 1.76 5.89
C SER A 29 -9.88 2.73 6.84
N TYR A 30 -8.84 2.28 7.53
CA TYR A 30 -7.97 3.11 8.37
C TYR A 30 -7.29 4.26 7.61
N ILE A 31 -7.17 4.18 6.29
CA ILE A 31 -6.60 5.25 5.46
C ILE A 31 -7.45 6.54 5.59
N ILE A 32 -8.77 6.43 5.75
CA ILE A 32 -9.66 7.57 5.99
C ILE A 32 -9.31 8.25 7.33
N VAL A 33 -9.13 7.44 8.37
CA VAL A 33 -8.74 7.92 9.71
C VAL A 33 -7.34 8.54 9.67
N SER A 34 -6.42 7.96 8.89
CA SER A 34 -5.06 8.46 8.67
C SER A 34 -5.07 9.84 8.01
N LEU A 35 -5.90 10.01 6.98
CA LEU A 35 -6.07 11.29 6.27
C LEU A 35 -6.58 12.38 7.21
N PHE A 36 -7.61 12.09 8.01
CA PHE A 36 -8.13 13.02 9.00
C PHE A 36 -7.07 13.41 10.03
N SER A 37 -6.33 12.41 10.53
CA SER A 37 -5.25 12.60 11.49
C SER A 37 -4.12 13.47 10.91
N MET A 38 -3.73 13.22 9.65
CA MET A 38 -2.75 14.03 8.91
C MET A 38 -3.18 15.51 8.82
N VAL A 39 -4.44 15.76 8.46
CA VAL A 39 -4.99 17.13 8.36
C VAL A 39 -4.94 17.85 9.72
N ILE A 40 -5.32 17.16 10.80
CA ILE A 40 -5.23 17.71 12.17
C ILE A 40 -3.78 18.04 12.52
N THR A 41 -2.84 17.13 12.26
CA THR A 41 -1.42 17.38 12.52
C THR A 41 -0.93 18.61 11.77
N LEU A 42 -1.18 18.70 10.46
CA LEU A 42 -0.76 19.85 9.66
C LEU A 42 -1.37 21.16 10.19
N TYR A 43 -2.65 21.14 10.55
CA TYR A 43 -3.33 22.28 11.16
C TYR A 43 -2.72 22.72 12.50
N LEU A 44 -2.43 21.77 13.40
CA LEU A 44 -1.78 22.06 14.69
C LEU A 44 -0.36 22.60 14.47
N SER A 45 0.37 22.05 13.49
CA SER A 45 1.71 22.51 13.12
C SER A 45 1.75 23.96 12.71
N LEU A 46 0.79 24.37 11.86
CA LEU A 46 0.61 25.76 11.44
C LEU A 46 0.36 26.70 12.62
N ARG A 47 -0.30 26.22 13.69
CA ARG A 47 -0.62 27.05 14.86
C ARG A 47 0.52 27.18 15.87
N TYR A 48 1.28 26.11 16.15
CA TYR A 48 2.21 26.07 17.28
C TYR A 48 3.69 26.21 16.91
N ILE A 49 4.09 25.77 15.71
CA ILE A 49 5.51 25.73 15.34
C ILE A 49 5.96 27.07 14.75
N GLY A 50 5.19 27.63 13.81
CA GLY A 50 5.59 28.77 12.99
C GLY A 50 6.67 28.35 11.98
N PHE A 51 6.33 28.30 10.70
CA PHE A 51 7.25 27.87 9.65
C PHE A 51 8.30 28.94 9.36
N SER A 52 9.58 28.55 9.29
CA SER A 52 10.69 29.42 8.89
C SER A 52 11.00 29.26 7.40
N TYR A 53 11.30 30.37 6.73
CA TYR A 53 11.60 30.42 5.31
C TYR A 53 13.06 30.82 5.14
N GLY A 54 13.81 30.00 4.40
CA GLY A 54 15.22 30.24 4.12
C GLY A 54 15.67 29.39 2.95
N VAL A 55 16.47 29.96 2.04
CA VAL A 55 17.07 29.23 0.92
C VAL A 55 18.51 28.93 1.26
N ARG A 56 18.86 27.65 1.37
CA ARG A 56 20.22 27.17 1.68
C ARG A 56 20.63 26.12 0.65
N LEU A 57 21.89 26.12 0.23
CA LEU A 57 22.39 25.14 -0.74
C LEU A 57 22.25 23.70 -0.23
N SER A 58 22.55 23.46 1.05
CA SER A 58 22.38 22.14 1.68
C SER A 58 20.94 21.62 1.65
N LYS A 59 19.97 22.53 1.85
CA LYS A 59 18.53 22.25 1.79
C LYS A 59 18.12 21.85 0.37
N ILE A 60 18.60 22.57 -0.64
CA ILE A 60 18.31 22.28 -2.04
C ILE A 60 18.88 20.90 -2.43
N ILE A 61 20.11 20.60 -2.01
CA ILE A 61 20.74 19.30 -2.27
C ILE A 61 19.96 18.18 -1.59
N PHE A 62 19.63 18.33 -0.30
CA PHE A 62 18.87 17.32 0.43
C PHE A 62 17.49 17.06 -0.19
N ALA A 63 16.75 18.12 -0.51
CA ALA A 63 15.47 18.01 -1.21
C ALA A 63 15.63 17.34 -2.59
N THR A 64 16.73 17.60 -3.30
CA THR A 64 17.01 16.95 -4.59
C THR A 64 17.30 15.46 -4.44
N LEU A 65 18.15 15.08 -3.49
CA LEU A 65 18.44 13.67 -3.19
C LEU A 65 17.15 12.92 -2.85
N LEU A 66 16.26 13.56 -2.06
CA LEU A 66 14.97 13.00 -1.70
C LEU A 66 14.03 12.84 -2.91
N ALA A 67 14.01 13.81 -3.81
CA ALA A 67 13.24 13.74 -5.05
C ALA A 67 13.77 12.66 -6.02
N LEU A 68 15.09 12.52 -6.15
CA LEU A 68 15.70 11.46 -6.97
C LEU A 68 15.42 10.08 -6.37
N PHE A 69 15.50 9.94 -5.05
CA PHE A 69 15.15 8.69 -4.38
C PHE A 69 13.66 8.35 -4.56
N SER A 70 12.79 9.36 -4.49
CA SER A 70 11.37 9.21 -4.83
C SER A 70 11.17 8.67 -6.26
N LEU A 71 11.85 9.23 -7.26
CA LEU A 71 11.77 8.76 -8.65
C LEU A 71 12.31 7.33 -8.81
N ALA A 72 13.38 6.97 -8.10
CA ALA A 72 13.91 5.61 -8.09
C ALA A 72 12.87 4.61 -7.55
N LEU A 73 12.17 4.94 -6.45
CA LEU A 73 11.11 4.10 -5.91
C LEU A 73 9.92 3.96 -6.87
N TYR A 74 9.52 5.04 -7.54
CA TYR A 74 8.48 4.98 -8.58
C TYR A 74 8.90 4.04 -9.71
N SER A 75 10.14 4.12 -10.18
CA SER A 75 10.62 3.25 -11.24
C SER A 75 10.75 1.78 -10.80
N VAL A 76 11.00 1.50 -9.52
CA VAL A 76 10.99 0.13 -9.00
C VAL A 76 9.55 -0.41 -8.92
N SER A 77 8.57 0.47 -8.65
CA SER A 77 7.16 0.09 -8.55
C SER A 77 6.58 -0.49 -9.83
N THR A 78 7.11 -0.10 -10.99
CA THR A 78 6.66 -0.62 -12.30
C THR A 78 7.08 -2.07 -12.53
N SER A 79 8.13 -2.53 -11.85
CA SER A 79 8.69 -3.89 -11.98
C SER A 79 8.28 -4.83 -10.84
N LEU A 80 8.03 -4.27 -9.64
CA LEU A 80 7.59 -5.02 -8.45
C LEU A 80 6.10 -4.78 -8.17
N LEU A 81 5.25 -5.39 -9.00
CA LEU A 81 3.79 -5.18 -8.97
C LEU A 81 3.14 -5.55 -7.61
N GLU A 82 3.69 -6.52 -6.88
CA GLU A 82 3.23 -6.93 -5.54
C GLU A 82 3.26 -5.79 -4.52
N TYR A 83 4.22 -4.87 -4.64
CA TYR A 83 4.41 -3.73 -3.75
C TYR A 83 4.18 -2.40 -4.46
N LYS A 84 3.54 -2.41 -5.63
CA LYS A 84 3.44 -1.22 -6.50
C LYS A 84 2.85 -0.03 -5.77
N ILE A 85 1.66 -0.18 -5.18
CA ILE A 85 0.97 0.93 -4.48
C ILE A 85 1.77 1.42 -3.28
N GLN A 86 2.46 0.53 -2.56
CA GLN A 86 3.32 0.90 -1.43
C GLN A 86 4.54 1.71 -1.89
N LEU A 87 5.19 1.28 -2.97
CA LEU A 87 6.34 1.96 -3.56
C LEU A 87 5.97 3.31 -4.18
N GLU A 88 4.83 3.38 -4.88
CA GLU A 88 4.27 4.64 -5.39
C GLU A 88 3.89 5.60 -4.24
N GLY A 89 3.31 5.10 -3.15
CA GLY A 89 2.98 5.89 -1.98
C GLY A 89 4.21 6.43 -1.24
N LEU A 90 5.27 5.61 -1.11
CA LEU A 90 6.56 6.04 -0.58
C LEU A 90 7.17 7.12 -1.48
N SER A 91 7.16 6.87 -2.79
CA SER A 91 7.64 7.82 -3.80
C SER A 91 6.90 9.17 -3.69
N PHE A 92 5.57 9.16 -3.69
CA PHE A 92 4.77 10.37 -3.56
C PHE A 92 5.05 11.10 -2.24
N SER A 93 5.10 10.38 -1.12
CA SER A 93 5.37 10.97 0.21
C SER A 93 6.72 11.68 0.23
N LEU A 94 7.77 11.05 -0.30
CA LEU A 94 9.11 11.63 -0.38
C LEU A 94 9.17 12.82 -1.34
N PHE A 95 8.46 12.77 -2.47
CA PHE A 95 8.33 13.89 -3.40
C PHE A 95 7.59 15.06 -2.75
N PHE A 96 6.51 14.79 -2.02
CA PHE A 96 5.75 15.83 -1.31
C PHE A 96 6.60 16.47 -0.21
N ILE A 97 7.33 15.68 0.57
CA ILE A 97 8.26 16.16 1.60
C ILE A 97 9.38 16.99 0.97
N SER A 98 9.95 16.56 -0.16
CA SER A 98 11.02 17.31 -0.83
C SER A 98 10.55 18.70 -1.26
N LEU A 99 9.33 18.82 -1.79
CA LEU A 99 8.74 20.10 -2.15
C LEU A 99 8.49 21.00 -0.94
N ILE A 100 8.02 20.44 0.18
CA ILE A 100 7.86 21.21 1.42
C ILE A 100 9.23 21.67 1.91
N LEU A 101 10.22 20.78 1.95
CA LEU A 101 11.59 21.07 2.35
C LEU A 101 12.35 22.00 1.41
N LEU A 102 11.81 22.42 0.26
CA LEU A 102 12.39 23.53 -0.53
C LEU A 102 12.00 24.89 0.04
N VAL A 103 10.79 24.99 0.58
CA VAL A 103 10.22 26.24 1.06
C VAL A 103 10.42 26.38 2.56
N TYR A 104 10.25 25.29 3.30
CA TYR A 104 10.29 25.24 4.75
C TYR A 104 11.62 24.69 5.29
N GLU A 105 12.12 25.29 6.37
CA GLU A 105 13.26 24.79 7.13
C GLU A 105 12.84 24.43 8.57
N PRO A 106 12.84 23.13 8.96
CA PRO A 106 12.54 22.71 10.32
C PRO A 106 13.68 23.09 11.26
N VAL A 107 13.36 23.82 12.33
CA VAL A 107 14.35 24.33 13.31
C VAL A 107 14.53 23.35 14.48
N THR A 108 13.47 22.62 14.84
CA THR A 108 13.49 21.63 15.91
C THR A 108 13.04 20.24 15.43
N PRO A 109 13.49 19.14 16.07
CA PRO A 109 13.10 17.78 15.67
C PRO A 109 11.58 17.54 15.68
N GLY A 110 10.85 18.25 16.55
CA GLY A 110 9.39 18.18 16.62
C GLY A 110 8.70 18.66 15.34
N GLU A 111 9.34 19.53 14.56
CA GLU A 111 8.78 20.08 13.32
C GLU A 111 8.96 19.16 12.11
N ILE A 112 9.71 18.08 12.27
CA ILE A 112 9.85 17.03 11.24
C ILE A 112 8.63 16.10 11.28
N ILE A 113 8.01 15.90 12.45
CA ILE A 113 6.90 14.95 12.63
C ILE A 113 5.72 15.21 11.67
N PRO A 114 5.26 16.47 11.44
CA PRO A 114 4.22 16.75 10.46
C PRO A 114 4.61 16.35 9.04
N LEU A 115 5.89 16.48 8.68
CA LEU A 115 6.40 16.07 7.37
C LEU A 115 6.35 14.56 7.18
N LEU A 116 6.33 13.76 8.26
CA LEU A 116 6.25 12.30 8.19
C LEU A 116 4.81 11.78 8.10
N THR A 117 3.80 12.62 8.35
CA THR A 117 2.39 12.18 8.32
C THR A 117 1.88 11.66 6.97
N PRO A 118 2.37 12.09 5.79
CA PRO A 118 1.98 11.48 4.51
C PRO A 118 2.27 9.98 4.41
N PHE A 119 3.28 9.47 5.12
CA PHE A 119 3.58 8.03 5.16
C PHE A 119 2.43 7.20 5.76
N LEU A 120 1.52 7.81 6.53
CA LEU A 120 0.34 7.12 7.08
C LEU A 120 -0.69 6.76 6.02
N LEU A 121 -0.65 7.41 4.86
CA LEU A 121 -1.55 7.11 3.74
C LEU A 121 -1.10 5.90 2.93
N ILE A 122 0.09 5.36 3.21
CA ILE A 122 0.61 4.19 2.49
C ILE A 122 -0.11 2.95 3.02
N PRO A 123 -0.75 2.15 2.14
CA PRO A 123 -1.41 0.93 2.57
C PRO A 123 -0.37 -0.03 3.14
N LEU A 124 -0.70 -0.67 4.27
CA LEU A 124 0.14 -1.72 4.82
C LEU A 124 0.27 -2.84 3.78
N PRO A 125 1.44 -3.47 3.63
CA PRO A 125 1.56 -4.61 2.72
C PRO A 125 0.59 -5.73 3.11
N ALA A 126 -0.10 -6.32 2.14
CA ALA A 126 -1.06 -7.40 2.38
C ALA A 126 -0.45 -8.53 3.23
N GLY A 127 0.79 -8.93 2.96
CA GLY A 127 1.49 -9.96 3.76
C GLY A 127 1.70 -9.61 5.24
N PHE A 128 1.70 -8.34 5.62
CA PHE A 128 1.69 -7.90 7.01
C PHE A 128 0.30 -8.00 7.62
N VAL A 129 -0.72 -7.54 6.89
CA VAL A 129 -2.14 -7.60 7.27
C VAL A 129 -2.58 -9.05 7.48
N ASP A 130 -2.22 -9.91 6.53
CA ASP A 130 -2.45 -11.34 6.48
C ASP A 130 -1.91 -12.07 7.73
N ARG A 131 -0.74 -11.71 8.24
CA ARG A 131 -0.15 -12.38 9.41
C ARG A 131 -0.83 -12.00 10.72
N LEU A 132 -1.33 -10.77 10.82
CA LEU A 132 -1.94 -10.25 12.05
C LEU A 132 -3.42 -10.61 12.16
N THR A 133 -4.12 -10.71 11.04
CA THR A 133 -5.58 -10.94 10.99
C THR A 133 -5.99 -12.22 11.71
N PRO A 134 -5.37 -13.40 11.51
CA PRO A 134 -5.76 -14.63 12.19
C PRO A 134 -5.55 -14.57 13.70
N LEU A 135 -4.49 -13.91 14.17
CA LEU A 135 -4.20 -13.81 15.61
C LEU A 135 -5.33 -13.09 16.34
N LEU A 136 -5.73 -11.91 15.83
CA LEU A 136 -6.78 -11.10 16.45
C LEU A 136 -8.17 -11.70 16.25
N SER A 137 -8.45 -12.23 15.07
CA SER A 137 -9.73 -12.87 14.75
C SER A 137 -9.99 -14.07 15.65
N ARG A 138 -8.95 -14.84 16.00
CA ARG A 138 -9.05 -15.96 16.94
C ARG A 138 -9.48 -15.53 18.34
N TYR A 139 -8.91 -14.43 18.88
CA TYR A 139 -9.32 -13.93 20.20
C TYR A 139 -10.78 -13.46 20.20
N ILE A 140 -11.19 -12.70 19.18
CA ILE A 140 -12.57 -12.22 19.05
C ILE A 140 -13.52 -13.41 18.88
N GLY A 141 -13.18 -14.35 18.00
CA GLY A 141 -13.96 -15.56 17.76
C GLY A 141 -14.14 -16.43 19.00
N ARG A 142 -13.09 -16.61 19.82
CA ARG A 142 -13.19 -17.34 21.10
C ARG A 142 -14.14 -16.66 22.09
N ILE A 143 -14.04 -15.34 22.23
CA ILE A 143 -14.90 -14.58 23.15
C ILE A 143 -16.34 -14.61 22.65
N ALA A 144 -16.57 -14.38 21.36
CA ALA A 144 -17.91 -14.44 20.76
C ALA A 144 -18.52 -15.85 20.90
N GLY A 145 -17.73 -16.89 20.63
CA GLY A 145 -18.13 -18.29 20.80
C GLY A 145 -18.53 -18.61 22.24
N PHE A 146 -17.73 -18.16 23.21
CA PHE A 146 -18.04 -18.31 24.63
C PHE A 146 -19.34 -17.59 25.02
N LEU A 147 -19.54 -16.35 24.58
CA LEU A 147 -20.72 -15.54 24.93
C LEU A 147 -22.02 -16.04 24.28
N THR A 148 -21.93 -16.59 23.07
CA THR A 148 -23.09 -17.06 22.30
C THR A 148 -23.36 -18.55 22.47
N GLY A 149 -22.42 -19.31 23.02
CA GLY A 149 -22.51 -20.76 23.18
C GLY A 149 -22.33 -21.55 21.88
N VAL A 150 -21.89 -20.92 20.79
CA VAL A 150 -21.64 -21.62 19.52
C VAL A 150 -20.32 -22.36 19.52
N ARG A 151 -20.25 -23.41 18.71
CA ARG A 151 -19.01 -24.17 18.56
C ARG A 151 -17.99 -23.36 17.76
N VAL A 152 -16.80 -23.23 18.33
CA VAL A 152 -15.65 -22.60 17.68
C VAL A 152 -14.78 -23.68 17.05
N VAL A 153 -14.55 -23.59 15.75
CA VAL A 153 -13.63 -24.46 15.01
C VAL A 153 -12.38 -23.65 14.69
N GLU A 154 -11.24 -24.14 15.15
CA GLU A 154 -9.95 -23.47 14.95
C GLU A 154 -8.98 -24.37 14.21
N ALA A 155 -8.26 -23.81 13.25
CA ALA A 155 -7.08 -24.43 12.67
C ALA A 155 -6.00 -23.37 12.38
N PRO A 156 -4.80 -23.76 11.91
CA PRO A 156 -3.76 -22.82 11.55
C PRO A 156 -4.29 -21.77 10.54
N GLY A 157 -4.36 -20.52 10.97
CA GLY A 157 -4.75 -19.40 10.11
C GLY A 157 -6.25 -19.16 9.93
N PHE A 158 -7.15 -19.95 10.55
CA PHE A 158 -8.59 -19.67 10.51
C PHE A 158 -9.37 -20.05 11.77
N THR A 159 -10.46 -19.32 12.00
CA THR A 159 -11.37 -19.40 13.15
C THR A 159 -12.79 -19.27 12.61
N GLN A 160 -13.60 -20.32 12.78
CA GLN A 160 -14.98 -20.34 12.35
C GLN A 160 -15.93 -20.52 13.53
N LEU A 161 -17.07 -19.83 13.44
CA LEU A 161 -18.21 -20.04 14.34
C LEU A 161 -19.26 -20.88 13.62
N GLU A 162 -19.58 -22.05 14.19
CA GLU A 162 -20.66 -22.92 13.73
C GLU A 162 -21.97 -22.48 14.39
N VAL A 163 -22.78 -21.73 13.66
CA VAL A 163 -24.01 -21.12 14.16
C VAL A 163 -25.23 -21.92 13.70
N PRO A 164 -26.03 -22.48 14.62
CA PRO A 164 -27.29 -23.12 14.27
C PRO A 164 -28.28 -22.06 13.78
N THR A 165 -28.89 -22.30 12.63
CA THR A 165 -29.86 -21.39 12.00
C THR A 165 -31.30 -21.83 12.31
N PRO A 166 -32.31 -20.94 12.14
CA PRO A 166 -33.72 -21.30 12.33
C PRO A 166 -34.20 -22.44 11.43
N SER A 167 -33.56 -22.67 10.27
CA SER A 167 -33.88 -23.77 9.35
C SER A 167 -33.32 -25.12 9.81
N GLY A 168 -32.54 -25.16 10.89
CA GLY A 168 -31.87 -26.36 11.40
C GLY A 168 -30.51 -26.64 10.75
N GLU A 169 -30.10 -25.84 9.77
CA GLU A 169 -28.77 -25.94 9.17
C GLU A 169 -27.72 -25.25 10.05
N VAL A 170 -26.47 -25.70 9.99
CA VAL A 170 -25.35 -25.05 10.68
C VAL A 170 -24.60 -24.18 9.70
N ALA A 171 -24.71 -22.86 9.86
CA ALA A 171 -23.95 -21.89 9.10
C ALA A 171 -22.53 -21.77 9.67
N ARG A 172 -21.53 -21.62 8.79
CA ARG A 172 -20.13 -21.44 9.19
C ARG A 172 -19.67 -20.04 8.84
N PHE A 173 -19.40 -19.22 9.86
CA PHE A 173 -18.89 -17.87 9.66
C PHE A 173 -17.39 -17.81 9.98
N SER A 174 -16.57 -17.43 9.00
CA SER A 174 -15.15 -17.14 9.22
C SER A 174 -15.01 -15.72 9.77
N ILE A 175 -14.35 -15.59 10.92
CA ILE A 175 -14.12 -14.30 11.58
C ILE A 175 -13.00 -13.50 10.89
N GLU A 176 -12.11 -14.19 10.18
CA GLU A 176 -11.02 -13.57 9.41
C GLU A 176 -11.55 -12.78 8.20
N ALA A 177 -12.56 -13.32 7.50
CA ALA A 177 -13.20 -12.66 6.35
C ALA A 177 -13.89 -11.34 6.73
N ALA A 178 -14.20 -11.16 8.01
CA ALA A 178 -14.76 -9.93 8.55
C ALA A 178 -13.72 -8.83 8.78
N CYS A 179 -12.41 -9.11 8.64
CA CYS A 179 -11.27 -8.22 8.90
C CYS A 179 -11.31 -7.51 10.28
N THR A 180 -12.17 -7.95 11.19
CA THR A 180 -12.57 -7.20 12.40
C THR A 180 -11.36 -6.80 13.24
N GLY A 181 -10.43 -7.72 13.48
CA GLY A 181 -9.21 -7.44 14.25
C GLY A 181 -8.27 -6.42 13.62
N ILE A 182 -8.03 -6.52 12.31
CA ILE A 182 -7.05 -5.66 11.63
C ILE A 182 -7.55 -4.22 11.50
N VAL A 183 -8.85 -4.00 11.30
CA VAL A 183 -9.36 -2.64 11.12
C VAL A 183 -9.16 -1.78 12.36
N THR A 184 -9.45 -2.33 13.55
CA THR A 184 -9.23 -1.61 14.80
C THR A 184 -7.75 -1.34 15.05
N LEU A 185 -6.89 -2.35 14.81
CA LEU A 185 -5.46 -2.19 15.03
C LEU A 185 -4.85 -1.15 14.08
N SER A 186 -5.15 -1.25 12.79
CA SER A 186 -4.65 -0.32 11.77
C SER A 186 -5.17 1.10 11.98
N SER A 187 -6.43 1.25 12.40
CA SER A 187 -7.01 2.55 12.75
C SER A 187 -6.32 3.20 13.94
N ILE A 188 -6.00 2.44 15.00
CA ILE A 188 -5.24 2.99 16.12
C ILE A 188 -3.79 3.30 15.73
N ILE A 189 -3.11 2.39 15.02
CA ILE A 189 -1.74 2.59 14.56
C ILE A 189 -1.64 3.89 13.76
N SER A 190 -2.64 4.18 12.92
CA SER A 190 -2.66 5.41 12.13
C SER A 190 -2.72 6.70 12.96
N VAL A 191 -3.27 6.63 14.17
CA VAL A 191 -3.47 7.79 15.06
C VAL A 191 -2.26 7.99 15.98
N ILE A 192 -1.45 6.96 16.24
CA ILE A 192 -0.28 7.01 17.13
C ILE A 192 0.67 8.19 16.80
N PRO A 193 1.11 8.41 15.54
CA PRO A 193 2.03 9.51 15.24
C PRO A 193 1.45 10.87 15.58
N VAL A 194 0.14 11.03 15.48
CA VAL A 194 -0.55 12.28 15.77
C VAL A 194 -0.73 12.48 17.27
N LEU A 195 -1.04 11.42 18.04
CA LEU A 195 -1.06 11.51 19.50
C LEU A 195 0.31 11.86 20.05
N ILE A 196 1.37 11.21 19.54
CA ILE A 196 2.75 11.52 19.88
C ILE A 196 3.03 12.99 19.54
N TYR A 197 2.64 13.43 18.34
CA TYR A 197 2.81 14.81 17.91
C TYR A 197 2.11 15.81 18.84
N MET A 198 0.84 15.62 19.16
CA MET A 198 0.10 16.49 20.07
C MET A 198 0.81 16.58 21.42
N VAL A 199 1.20 15.44 21.98
CA VAL A 199 1.82 15.38 23.29
C VAL A 199 3.21 16.04 23.31
N THR A 200 3.89 16.18 22.16
CA THR A 200 5.12 17.00 22.09
C THR A 200 4.89 18.46 22.47
N PHE A 201 3.74 19.06 22.14
CA PHE A 201 3.39 20.45 22.50
C PHE A 201 2.83 20.61 23.91
N SER A 202 2.55 19.52 24.61
CA SER A 202 2.12 19.60 26.01
C SER A 202 3.24 20.20 26.88
N SER A 203 2.87 21.03 27.85
CA SER A 203 3.75 21.57 28.88
C SER A 203 4.06 20.56 30.00
N ASP A 204 3.49 19.35 29.93
CA ASP A 204 3.69 18.31 30.93
C ASP A 204 5.10 17.71 30.92
N LYS A 205 5.53 17.11 32.04
CA LYS A 205 6.79 16.36 32.11
C LYS A 205 6.75 15.12 31.19
N PRO A 206 7.90 14.65 30.67
CA PRO A 206 7.97 13.49 29.76
C PRO A 206 7.24 12.24 30.25
N LEU A 207 7.34 11.92 31.55
CA LEU A 207 6.64 10.77 32.12
C LEU A 207 5.11 10.88 31.99
N ARG A 208 4.55 12.05 32.30
CA ARG A 208 3.10 12.28 32.21
C ARG A 208 2.62 12.27 30.76
N LYS A 209 3.41 12.83 29.85
CA LYS A 209 3.20 12.74 28.39
C LYS A 209 3.06 11.28 27.93
N THR A 210 3.98 10.42 28.34
CA THR A 210 3.94 8.99 28.01
C THR A 210 2.72 8.30 28.60
N ILE A 211 2.40 8.55 29.88
CA ILE A 211 1.24 7.94 30.55
C ILE A 211 -0.07 8.34 29.85
N VAL A 212 -0.29 9.63 29.58
CA VAL A 212 -1.51 10.11 28.92
C VAL A 212 -1.63 9.51 27.51
N SER A 213 -0.54 9.45 26.76
CA SER A 213 -0.53 8.85 25.41
C SER A 213 -0.88 7.37 25.46
N LEU A 214 -0.22 6.61 26.34
CA LEU A 214 -0.40 5.16 26.45
C LEU A 214 -1.82 4.82 26.92
N THR A 215 -2.32 5.50 27.96
CA THR A 215 -3.70 5.30 28.44
C THR A 215 -4.72 5.64 27.36
N SER A 216 -4.50 6.71 26.57
CA SER A 216 -5.40 7.07 25.47
C SER A 216 -5.41 6.00 24.37
N ILE A 217 -4.25 5.45 24.01
CA ILE A 217 -4.12 4.36 23.04
C ILE A 217 -4.84 3.10 23.55
N ILE A 218 -4.62 2.70 24.80
CA ILE A 218 -5.22 1.50 25.40
C ILE A 218 -6.74 1.63 25.45
N ILE A 219 -7.28 2.74 25.95
CA ILE A 219 -8.73 2.95 26.02
C ILE A 219 -9.35 2.91 24.62
N SER A 220 -8.70 3.53 23.64
CA SER A 220 -9.20 3.57 22.27
C SER A 220 -9.17 2.17 21.62
N LEU A 221 -8.10 1.39 21.84
CA LEU A 221 -8.03 -0.02 21.42
C LEU A 221 -9.17 -0.84 22.04
N LEU A 222 -9.45 -0.67 23.34
CA LEU A 222 -10.54 -1.38 24.00
C LEU A 222 -11.90 -1.05 23.39
N ILE A 223 -12.15 0.22 23.05
CA ILE A 223 -13.40 0.64 22.41
C ILE A 223 -13.54 0.03 21.01
N GLY A 224 -12.47 0.04 20.21
CA GLY A 224 -12.48 -0.58 18.87
C GLY A 224 -12.67 -2.10 18.93
N LEU A 225 -11.99 -2.78 19.86
CA LEU A 225 -12.15 -4.21 20.09
C LEU A 225 -13.57 -4.57 20.55
N LEU A 226 -14.16 -3.76 21.44
CA LEU A 226 -15.54 -3.94 21.89
C LEU A 226 -16.54 -3.74 20.75
N GLY A 227 -16.35 -2.71 19.91
CA GLY A 227 -17.18 -2.46 18.73
C GLY A 227 -17.16 -3.65 17.75
N ASN A 228 -15.97 -4.20 17.48
CA ASN A 228 -15.81 -5.41 16.68
C ASN A 228 -16.50 -6.63 17.31
N LEU A 229 -16.33 -6.83 18.61
CA LEU A 229 -16.96 -7.95 19.31
C LEU A 229 -18.48 -7.85 19.19
N ILE A 230 -19.06 -6.67 19.40
CA ILE A 230 -20.50 -6.41 19.23
C ILE A 230 -20.94 -6.75 17.80
N ARG A 231 -20.18 -6.34 16.78
CA ARG A 231 -20.48 -6.66 15.37
C ARG A 231 -20.52 -8.17 15.11
N VAL A 232 -19.56 -8.93 15.63
CA VAL A 232 -19.55 -10.40 15.52
C VAL A 232 -20.72 -11.02 16.27
N LEU A 233 -21.03 -10.53 17.48
CA LEU A 233 -22.19 -11.00 18.25
C LEU A 233 -23.50 -10.75 17.49
N LEU A 234 -23.66 -9.58 16.86
CA LEU A 234 -24.83 -9.26 16.04
C LEU A 234 -24.96 -10.20 14.84
N LEU A 235 -23.84 -10.53 14.17
CA LEU A 235 -23.84 -11.52 13.09
C LEU A 235 -24.33 -12.89 13.59
N VAL A 236 -23.79 -13.37 14.71
CA VAL A 236 -24.15 -14.69 15.27
C VAL A 236 -25.61 -14.72 15.70
N TYR A 237 -26.07 -13.75 16.50
CA TYR A 237 -27.46 -13.70 16.94
C TYR A 237 -28.43 -13.46 15.80
N GLY A 238 -28.07 -12.60 14.83
CA GLY A 238 -28.85 -12.43 13.61
C GLY A 238 -29.01 -13.77 12.88
N ALA A 239 -27.94 -14.56 12.76
CA ALA A 239 -27.98 -15.81 12.03
C ALA A 239 -28.80 -16.87 12.77
N MET A 240 -28.71 -16.88 14.10
CA MET A 240 -29.50 -17.77 14.98
C MET A 240 -30.99 -17.50 14.93
N TYR A 241 -31.41 -16.23 14.86
CA TYR A 241 -32.82 -15.87 15.06
C TYR A 241 -33.53 -15.40 13.79
N MET A 242 -32.80 -14.80 12.85
CA MET A 242 -33.36 -14.18 11.63
C MET A 242 -32.96 -14.92 10.36
N GLY A 243 -31.97 -15.81 10.41
CA GLY A 243 -31.41 -16.50 9.26
C GLY A 243 -30.14 -15.84 8.71
N VAL A 244 -29.39 -16.61 7.91
CA VAL A 244 -28.04 -16.23 7.42
C VAL A 244 -28.07 -14.96 6.58
N GLN A 245 -29.02 -14.85 5.65
CA GLN A 245 -29.09 -13.73 4.71
C GLN A 245 -29.30 -12.39 5.43
N GLN A 246 -30.19 -12.37 6.42
CA GLN A 246 -30.48 -11.18 7.23
C GLN A 246 -29.28 -10.83 8.12
N ALA A 247 -28.59 -11.82 8.67
CA ALA A 247 -27.37 -11.62 9.45
C ALA A 247 -26.22 -11.02 8.64
N GLU A 248 -25.94 -11.55 7.45
CA GLU A 248 -24.93 -11.01 6.55
C GLU A 248 -25.28 -9.57 6.15
N THR A 249 -26.56 -9.32 5.86
CA THR A 249 -27.06 -7.96 5.58
C THR A 249 -26.79 -7.01 6.73
N LEU A 250 -27.10 -7.41 7.97
CA LEU A 250 -26.89 -6.61 9.17
C LEU A 250 -25.40 -6.35 9.44
N PHE A 251 -24.56 -7.36 9.19
CA PHE A 251 -23.11 -7.28 9.30
C PHE A 251 -22.47 -6.32 8.29
N HIS A 252 -23.02 -6.24 7.07
CA HIS A 252 -22.62 -5.27 6.05
C HIS A 252 -23.12 -3.84 6.35
N TYR A 253 -24.25 -3.67 7.04
CA TYR A 253 -24.74 -2.36 7.48
C TYR A 253 -24.05 -1.81 8.74
N SER A 254 -23.20 -2.60 9.40
CA SER A 254 -22.39 -2.18 10.54
C SER A 254 -20.90 -2.03 10.16
N PRO A 255 -20.52 -1.03 9.34
CA PRO A 255 -19.16 -0.92 8.80
C PRO A 255 -18.13 -0.65 9.90
N SER A 256 -16.94 -1.21 9.73
CA SER A 256 -15.90 -1.12 10.77
C SER A 256 -15.39 0.30 11.04
N LEU A 257 -15.48 1.14 10.01
CA LEU A 257 -15.07 2.53 10.04
C LEU A 257 -15.72 3.33 11.17
N VAL A 258 -16.97 3.03 11.56
CA VAL A 258 -17.71 3.80 12.57
C VAL A 258 -17.04 3.71 13.94
N TYR A 259 -16.75 2.50 14.42
CA TYR A 259 -16.11 2.33 15.72
C TYR A 259 -14.61 2.62 15.68
N SER A 260 -13.95 2.40 14.54
CA SER A 260 -12.56 2.85 14.32
C SER A 260 -12.43 4.37 14.39
N PHE A 261 -13.33 5.12 13.75
CA PHE A 261 -13.35 6.58 13.81
C PHE A 261 -13.68 7.08 15.21
N LEU A 262 -14.66 6.47 15.89
CA LEU A 262 -15.00 6.81 17.28
C LEU A 262 -13.80 6.56 18.22
N SER A 263 -13.13 5.43 18.05
CA SER A 263 -11.93 5.06 18.79
C SER A 263 -10.83 6.11 18.62
N ALA A 264 -10.53 6.52 17.38
CA ALA A 264 -9.59 7.59 17.08
C ALA A 264 -9.98 8.92 17.75
N LEU A 265 -11.25 9.33 17.60
CA LEU A 265 -11.78 10.58 18.16
C LEU A 265 -11.65 10.61 19.70
N ILE A 266 -11.89 9.48 20.35
CA ILE A 266 -11.73 9.35 21.81
C ILE A 266 -10.26 9.46 22.18
N ALA A 267 -9.33 8.87 21.43
CA ALA A 267 -7.89 9.05 21.66
C ALA A 267 -7.50 10.54 21.64
N PHE A 268 -7.96 11.27 20.63
CA PHE A 268 -7.78 12.72 20.50
C PHE A 268 -8.39 13.49 21.68
N TYR A 269 -9.62 13.16 22.06
CA TYR A 269 -10.32 13.79 23.17
C TYR A 269 -9.58 13.58 24.50
N LEU A 270 -9.14 12.35 24.78
CA LEU A 270 -8.41 12.00 26.00
C LEU A 270 -7.08 12.76 26.08
N VAL A 271 -6.30 12.77 25.00
CA VAL A 271 -5.06 13.55 24.94
C VAL A 271 -5.34 15.04 25.17
N ASN A 272 -6.33 15.61 24.47
CA ASN A 272 -6.69 17.02 24.61
C ASN A 272 -7.15 17.37 26.05
N LYS A 273 -7.88 16.47 26.71
CA LYS A 273 -8.42 16.67 28.05
C LYS A 273 -7.37 16.54 29.15
N TYR A 274 -6.47 15.57 29.04
CA TYR A 274 -5.57 15.19 30.13
C TYR A 274 -4.14 15.74 29.99
N ALA A 275 -3.73 16.14 28.78
CA ALA A 275 -2.47 16.85 28.58
C ALA A 275 -2.69 18.37 28.70
N ARG A 276 -1.72 19.08 29.28
CA ARG A 276 -1.76 20.53 29.44
C ARG A 276 -1.15 21.21 28.22
N PHE A 277 -1.99 21.80 27.37
CA PHE A 277 -1.53 22.57 26.23
C PHE A 277 -1.33 24.04 26.60
N PRO A 278 -0.22 24.67 26.18
CA PRO A 278 -0.08 26.11 26.32
C PRO A 278 -1.13 26.83 25.47
N PRO A 279 -1.57 28.05 25.88
CA PRO A 279 -2.48 28.85 25.08
C PRO A 279 -1.90 29.08 23.68
N VAL A 280 -2.78 29.08 22.66
CA VAL A 280 -2.38 29.26 21.26
C VAL A 280 -1.90 30.69 21.06
N ILE A 281 -0.61 30.90 21.26
CA ILE A 281 0.06 32.11 20.76
C ILE A 281 0.39 31.78 19.31
N THR A 282 -0.44 32.22 18.38
CA THR A 282 -0.06 32.23 16.96
C THR A 282 1.27 32.95 16.88
N LYS A 283 2.36 32.21 16.69
CA LYS A 283 3.61 32.80 16.23
C LYS A 283 3.25 33.37 14.86
N ALA A 284 3.05 34.70 14.81
CA ALA A 284 2.87 35.40 13.56
C ALA A 284 3.97 34.90 12.62
N LEU A 285 3.59 34.45 11.42
CA LEU A 285 4.50 34.03 10.35
C LEU A 285 5.73 34.92 10.46
N ALA A 286 6.86 34.36 10.89
CA ALA A 286 7.98 35.17 11.36
C ALA A 286 8.22 36.23 10.27
N LYS A 287 8.01 37.51 10.61
CA LYS A 287 8.37 38.62 9.74
C LYS A 287 9.89 38.60 9.65
N HIS A 288 10.43 37.69 8.85
CA HIS A 288 11.62 38.02 8.10
C HIS A 288 11.16 39.13 7.17
N THR A 289 11.33 40.36 7.68
CA THR A 289 11.53 41.52 6.84
C THR A 289 12.44 41.08 5.71
N ALA A 290 11.96 41.23 4.48
CA ALA A 290 12.78 41.10 3.28
C ALA A 290 14.01 42.00 3.48
N ARG A 291 15.11 41.42 3.93
CA ARG A 291 16.34 42.13 4.26
C ARG A 291 17.41 41.54 3.38
N ASP A 292 17.77 42.37 2.41
CA ASP A 292 18.82 42.23 1.40
C ASP A 292 18.79 40.91 0.61
N VAL A 293 18.44 41.05 -0.67
CA VAL A 293 18.65 39.99 -1.69
C VAL A 293 20.16 39.71 -1.75
N SER A 294 20.62 38.79 -0.92
CA SER A 294 22.00 38.34 -0.94
C SER A 294 22.24 37.50 -2.21
N TRP A 295 23.48 37.47 -2.71
CA TRP A 295 23.84 36.58 -3.81
C TRP A 295 23.54 35.10 -3.51
N GLU A 296 23.47 34.71 -2.24
CA GLU A 296 23.04 33.38 -1.77
C GLU A 296 21.55 33.13 -2.05
N TYR A 297 20.70 34.17 -1.92
CA TYR A 297 19.29 34.10 -2.29
C TYR A 297 19.11 33.99 -3.82
N VAL A 298 19.82 34.81 -4.60
CA VAL A 298 19.75 34.80 -6.07
C VAL A 298 20.25 33.48 -6.64
N SER A 299 21.42 33.00 -6.19
CA SER A 299 21.95 31.69 -6.58
C SER A 299 21.02 30.56 -6.13
N GLY A 300 20.44 30.65 -4.94
CA GLY A 300 19.42 29.71 -4.47
C GLY A 300 18.19 29.64 -5.37
N VAL A 301 17.66 30.79 -5.82
CA VAL A 301 16.53 30.86 -6.77
C VAL A 301 16.90 30.29 -8.13
N PHE A 302 18.09 30.59 -8.67
CA PHE A 302 18.57 30.02 -9.93
C PHE A 302 18.80 28.51 -9.86
N VAL A 303 19.32 28.00 -8.75
CA VAL A 303 19.48 26.55 -8.54
C VAL A 303 18.11 25.89 -8.38
N VAL A 304 17.15 26.50 -7.68
CA VAL A 304 15.76 26.01 -7.60
C VAL A 304 15.10 26.00 -8.98
N ALA A 305 15.34 27.01 -9.83
CA ALA A 305 14.85 27.05 -11.19
C ALA A 305 15.52 25.99 -12.08
N ALA A 306 16.84 25.82 -12.02
CA ALA A 306 17.54 24.76 -12.75
C ALA A 306 17.09 23.36 -12.29
N PHE A 307 16.84 23.21 -10.99
CA PHE A 307 16.29 22.00 -10.39
C PHE A 307 14.85 21.73 -10.84
N PHE A 308 14.01 22.77 -10.92
CA PHE A 308 12.68 22.70 -11.51
C PHE A 308 12.75 22.19 -12.94
N THR A 309 13.67 22.72 -13.74
CA THR A 309 13.90 22.27 -15.11
C THR A 309 14.38 20.82 -15.16
N LEU A 310 15.27 20.39 -14.25
CA LEU A 310 15.75 19.01 -14.17
C LEU A 310 14.67 18.01 -13.72
N ILE A 311 13.84 18.35 -12.74
CA ILE A 311 12.70 17.51 -12.33
C ILE A 311 11.70 17.39 -13.48
N VAL A 312 11.35 18.49 -14.13
CA VAL A 312 10.44 18.48 -15.29
C VAL A 312 11.07 17.66 -16.44
N LEU A 313 12.35 17.85 -16.74
CA LEU A 313 13.08 17.07 -17.74
C LEU A 313 13.25 15.58 -17.37
N ALA A 314 13.20 15.20 -16.09
CA ALA A 314 13.23 13.81 -15.64
C ALA A 314 11.83 13.17 -15.64
N LEU A 315 10.80 13.94 -15.30
CA LEU A 315 9.39 13.52 -15.33
C LEU A 315 8.84 13.40 -16.75
N VAL A 316 9.32 14.21 -17.70
CA VAL A 316 8.88 14.17 -19.10
C VAL A 316 9.17 12.81 -19.74
N PRO A 317 10.40 12.27 -19.73
CA PRO A 317 10.68 10.91 -20.19
C PRO A 317 9.86 9.87 -19.45
N ILE A 318 9.70 9.96 -18.13
CA ILE A 318 8.90 9.00 -17.36
C ILE A 318 7.43 9.06 -17.76
N THR A 319 6.84 10.21 -18.02
CA THR A 319 5.43 10.30 -18.46
C THR A 319 5.25 9.87 -19.91
N THR A 320 6.21 10.18 -20.79
CA THR A 320 6.19 9.75 -22.20
C THR A 320 6.55 8.28 -22.38
N THR A 321 7.41 7.71 -21.53
CA THR A 321 7.83 6.31 -21.57
C THR A 321 7.07 5.40 -20.61
N ALA A 322 6.54 5.84 -19.46
CA ALA A 322 5.65 5.00 -18.64
C ALA A 322 4.36 4.64 -19.39
N SER A 323 3.92 5.53 -20.28
CA SER A 323 2.86 5.26 -21.26
C SER A 323 3.22 4.15 -22.27
N SER A 324 4.52 3.88 -22.48
CA SER A 324 5.05 2.84 -23.38
C SER A 324 5.72 1.66 -22.65
N VAL A 325 5.93 1.74 -21.32
CA VAL A 325 6.70 0.79 -20.48
C VAL A 325 5.81 -0.01 -19.54
N GLN A 326 4.56 0.40 -19.28
CA GLN A 326 3.58 -0.56 -18.75
C GLN A 326 3.31 -1.60 -19.83
N GLN A 327 4.10 -2.66 -19.82
CA GLN A 327 3.86 -3.89 -20.59
C GLN A 327 2.57 -4.49 -20.10
N ALA A 328 1.45 -3.97 -20.61
CA ALA A 328 0.12 -4.37 -20.24
C ALA A 328 -0.48 -5.20 -21.37
N LEU A 329 -1.29 -6.17 -20.98
CA LEU A 329 -2.15 -6.86 -21.91
C LEU A 329 -3.26 -5.90 -22.32
N VAL A 330 -3.22 -5.41 -23.55
CA VAL A 330 -4.28 -4.54 -24.07
C VAL A 330 -5.41 -5.40 -24.60
N VAL A 331 -6.59 -5.28 -24.00
CA VAL A 331 -7.78 -6.08 -24.32
C VAL A 331 -8.92 -5.15 -24.70
N ASN A 332 -9.69 -5.53 -25.72
CA ASN A 332 -10.87 -4.79 -26.16
C ASN A 332 -12.14 -5.63 -25.88
N PRO A 333 -12.55 -5.81 -24.62
CA PRO A 333 -13.77 -6.54 -24.31
C PRO A 333 -15.01 -5.69 -24.62
N PRO A 334 -16.18 -6.29 -24.87
CA PRO A 334 -17.44 -5.56 -25.04
C PRO A 334 -17.82 -4.70 -23.82
N SER A 335 -17.44 -5.13 -22.63
CA SER A 335 -17.62 -4.39 -21.37
C SER A 335 -16.56 -4.80 -20.35
N ILE A 336 -16.38 -4.00 -19.29
CA ILE A 336 -15.52 -4.36 -18.16
C ILE A 336 -16.00 -5.66 -17.51
N ASP A 337 -17.32 -5.80 -17.36
CA ASP A 337 -17.96 -6.98 -16.77
C ASP A 337 -17.70 -8.26 -17.60
N ASP A 338 -17.64 -8.17 -18.93
CA ASP A 338 -17.28 -9.31 -19.77
C ASP A 338 -15.85 -9.79 -19.50
N TYR A 339 -14.90 -8.89 -19.29
CA TYR A 339 -13.53 -9.26 -18.92
C TYR A 339 -13.48 -9.90 -17.53
N VAL A 340 -14.13 -9.28 -16.54
CA VAL A 340 -14.17 -9.79 -15.16
C VAL A 340 -14.83 -11.17 -15.11
N LYS A 341 -15.90 -11.38 -15.88
CA LYS A 341 -16.61 -12.66 -15.93
C LYS A 341 -15.89 -13.71 -16.75
N ASN A 342 -15.14 -13.32 -17.79
CA ASN A 342 -14.52 -14.22 -18.76
C ASN A 342 -13.02 -13.92 -19.00
N PRO A 343 -12.18 -13.83 -17.95
CA PRO A 343 -10.77 -13.47 -18.11
C PRO A 343 -10.00 -14.50 -18.95
N GLU A 344 -10.39 -15.78 -18.88
CA GLU A 344 -9.74 -16.88 -19.58
C GLU A 344 -9.74 -16.73 -21.10
N LYS A 345 -10.83 -16.16 -21.66
CA LYS A 345 -10.97 -15.91 -23.10
C LYS A 345 -9.85 -15.00 -23.63
N TYR A 346 -9.41 -14.07 -22.80
CA TYR A 346 -8.42 -13.05 -23.15
C TYR A 346 -7.00 -13.49 -22.78
N LEU A 347 -6.86 -14.39 -21.81
CA LEU A 347 -5.57 -14.94 -21.37
C LEU A 347 -5.12 -16.14 -22.22
N SER A 348 -6.04 -16.92 -22.79
CA SER A 348 -5.73 -18.06 -23.66
C SER A 348 -4.86 -17.66 -24.86
N THR A 349 -3.93 -18.53 -25.22
CA THR A 349 -3.06 -18.39 -26.41
C THR A 349 -3.27 -19.56 -27.36
N THR A 350 -2.55 -19.59 -28.48
CA THR A 350 -2.56 -20.76 -29.39
C THR A 350 -1.96 -22.01 -28.75
N THR A 351 -1.11 -21.85 -27.72
CA THR A 351 -0.43 -22.95 -27.03
C THR A 351 -0.99 -23.22 -25.64
N ILE A 352 -1.75 -22.29 -25.07
CA ILE A 352 -2.27 -22.39 -23.71
C ILE A 352 -3.79 -22.23 -23.72
N ALA A 353 -4.48 -23.29 -23.30
CA ALA A 353 -5.92 -23.31 -23.16
C ALA A 353 -6.31 -23.35 -21.68
N PHE A 354 -7.20 -22.46 -21.26
CA PHE A 354 -7.84 -22.52 -19.96
C PHE A 354 -9.09 -23.40 -20.08
N THR A 355 -9.14 -24.47 -19.31
CA THR A 355 -10.23 -25.44 -19.22
C THR A 355 -10.80 -25.44 -17.79
N GLY A 356 -11.96 -26.08 -17.57
CA GLY A 356 -12.46 -26.33 -16.21
C GLY A 356 -12.73 -25.09 -15.35
N LYS A 357 -13.21 -23.99 -15.95
CA LYS A 357 -13.50 -22.74 -15.22
C LYS A 357 -14.68 -22.91 -14.25
N GLN A 358 -14.44 -22.61 -12.97
CA GLN A 358 -15.46 -22.53 -11.95
C GLN A 358 -15.29 -21.25 -11.11
N TYR A 359 -16.35 -20.44 -11.00
CA TYR A 359 -16.35 -19.27 -10.13
C TYR A 359 -16.27 -19.70 -8.67
N ASP A 360 -15.32 -19.15 -7.91
CA ASP A 360 -15.17 -19.39 -6.48
C ASP A 360 -15.65 -18.16 -5.70
N GLN A 361 -16.94 -18.15 -5.35
CA GLN A 361 -17.55 -17.06 -4.61
C GLN A 361 -16.91 -16.88 -3.22
N TYR A 362 -16.55 -17.98 -2.56
CA TYR A 362 -15.96 -17.94 -1.24
C TYR A 362 -14.58 -17.26 -1.29
N LEU A 363 -13.69 -17.70 -2.18
CA LEU A 363 -12.38 -17.07 -2.35
C LEU A 363 -12.49 -15.64 -2.87
N THR A 364 -13.45 -15.32 -3.74
CA THR A 364 -13.67 -13.95 -4.20
C THR A 364 -13.97 -13.02 -3.03
N ASN A 365 -14.88 -13.44 -2.14
CA ASN A 365 -15.23 -12.66 -0.96
C ASN A 365 -14.08 -12.56 0.04
N VAL A 366 -13.38 -13.67 0.31
CA VAL A 366 -12.27 -13.72 1.28
C VAL A 366 -11.08 -12.89 0.81
N LEU A 367 -10.79 -12.89 -0.49
CA LEU A 367 -9.66 -12.15 -1.06
C LEU A 367 -10.00 -10.69 -1.40
N GLY A 368 -11.26 -10.28 -1.28
CA GLY A 368 -11.70 -8.93 -1.69
C GLY A 368 -11.43 -8.65 -3.17
N ALA A 369 -11.33 -9.69 -3.99
CA ALA A 369 -11.09 -9.60 -5.43
C ALA A 369 -12.38 -9.27 -6.18
N LEU A 370 -12.27 -8.78 -7.43
CA LEU A 370 -13.45 -8.59 -8.27
C LEU A 370 -14.03 -9.93 -8.72
N ALA A 371 -13.16 -10.89 -9.02
CA ALA A 371 -13.54 -12.26 -9.33
C ALA A 371 -12.37 -13.22 -9.12
N VAL A 372 -12.67 -14.42 -8.63
CA VAL A 372 -11.73 -15.54 -8.53
C VAL A 372 -12.34 -16.76 -9.20
N TYR A 373 -11.57 -17.35 -10.12
CA TYR A 373 -11.95 -18.57 -10.81
C TYR A 373 -10.92 -19.66 -10.51
N ARG A 374 -11.42 -20.86 -10.18
CA ARG A 374 -10.64 -22.09 -10.30
C ARG A 374 -10.55 -22.45 -11.78
N VAL A 375 -9.36 -22.79 -12.23
CA VAL A 375 -9.09 -23.11 -13.62
C VAL A 375 -8.16 -24.31 -13.72
N GLU A 376 -8.29 -25.01 -14.84
CA GLU A 376 -7.29 -25.93 -15.33
C GLU A 376 -6.60 -25.28 -16.54
N VAL A 377 -5.30 -25.47 -16.68
CA VAL A 377 -4.52 -24.93 -17.80
C VAL A 377 -3.83 -26.07 -18.51
N VAL A 378 -4.19 -26.27 -19.76
CA VAL A 378 -3.57 -27.24 -20.66
C VAL A 378 -2.51 -26.53 -21.48
N SER A 379 -1.31 -27.09 -21.47
CA SER A 379 -0.15 -26.57 -22.20
C SER A 379 0.71 -27.73 -22.74
N PRO A 380 1.69 -27.46 -23.63
CA PRO A 380 2.58 -28.50 -24.13
C PRO A 380 3.42 -29.19 -23.04
N THR A 381 3.64 -28.52 -21.90
CA THR A 381 4.44 -29.06 -20.79
C THR A 381 3.60 -29.83 -19.77
N GLY A 382 2.27 -29.83 -19.91
CA GLY A 382 1.37 -30.56 -19.02
C GLY A 382 0.07 -29.83 -18.72
N ILE A 383 -0.69 -30.42 -17.80
CA ILE A 383 -1.95 -29.90 -17.27
C ILE A 383 -1.69 -29.41 -15.85
N TYR A 384 -2.09 -28.17 -15.57
CA TYR A 384 -1.91 -27.52 -14.28
C TYR A 384 -3.27 -27.11 -13.72
N GLN A 385 -3.45 -27.23 -12.40
CA GLN A 385 -4.61 -26.66 -11.73
C GLN A 385 -4.25 -25.28 -11.19
N GLY A 386 -5.22 -24.42 -10.93
CA GLY A 386 -4.88 -23.10 -10.44
C GLY A 386 -6.04 -22.14 -10.28
N TYR A 387 -5.67 -20.87 -10.18
CA TYR A 387 -6.58 -19.77 -9.92
C TYR A 387 -6.29 -18.59 -10.85
N VAL A 388 -7.36 -17.97 -11.34
CA VAL A 388 -7.32 -16.65 -11.97
C VAL A 388 -8.04 -15.68 -11.06
N GLU A 389 -7.32 -14.68 -10.58
CA GLU A 389 -7.83 -13.63 -9.71
C GLU A 389 -7.75 -12.29 -10.44
N VAL A 390 -8.89 -11.60 -10.53
CA VAL A 390 -9.01 -10.29 -11.16
C VAL A 390 -9.22 -9.24 -10.08
N VAL A 391 -8.37 -8.23 -10.07
CA VAL A 391 -8.45 -7.10 -9.15
C VAL A 391 -8.29 -5.78 -9.91
N ASP A 392 -8.82 -4.72 -9.33
CA ASP A 392 -8.72 -3.36 -9.82
C ASP A 392 -7.46 -2.62 -9.33
N THR A 393 -6.78 -3.13 -8.30
CA THR A 393 -5.50 -2.63 -7.79
C THR A 393 -4.67 -3.75 -7.18
N THR A 394 -3.35 -3.72 -7.35
CA THR A 394 -2.47 -4.80 -6.84
C THR A 394 -2.46 -4.90 -5.32
N ALA A 395 -2.82 -3.84 -4.59
CA ALA A 395 -2.91 -3.86 -3.14
C ALA A 395 -4.02 -4.77 -2.57
N ARG A 396 -4.97 -5.21 -3.41
CA ARG A 396 -5.99 -6.21 -3.06
C ARG A 396 -5.52 -7.66 -3.22
N LEU A 397 -4.38 -7.88 -3.88
CA LEU A 397 -3.81 -9.22 -4.01
C LEU A 397 -3.24 -9.67 -2.66
N HIS A 398 -3.87 -10.68 -2.06
CA HIS A 398 -3.38 -11.29 -0.81
C HIS A 398 -2.13 -12.14 -1.07
N THR A 399 -1.33 -12.41 -0.02
CA THR A 399 -0.13 -13.24 -0.19
C THR A 399 -0.47 -14.72 -0.27
N TRP A 400 -0.02 -15.39 -1.33
CA TRP A 400 -0.23 -16.84 -1.50
C TRP A 400 0.31 -17.65 -0.33
N GLN A 401 1.42 -17.22 0.27
CA GLN A 401 2.02 -17.85 1.43
C GLN A 401 1.02 -17.96 2.60
N LEU A 402 0.25 -16.91 2.88
CA LEU A 402 -0.79 -17.01 3.91
C LEU A 402 -1.91 -17.96 3.47
N CYS A 403 -2.46 -17.75 2.28
CA CYS A 403 -3.60 -18.54 1.77
C CYS A 403 -3.29 -20.04 1.76
N LEU A 404 -2.07 -20.41 1.36
CA LEU A 404 -1.60 -21.80 1.32
C LEU A 404 -1.43 -22.37 2.74
N THR A 405 -0.90 -21.58 3.68
CA THR A 405 -0.83 -21.99 5.09
C THR A 405 -2.22 -22.23 5.67
N VAL A 406 -3.19 -21.36 5.38
CA VAL A 406 -4.60 -21.51 5.80
C VAL A 406 -5.23 -22.77 5.20
N GLN A 407 -4.87 -23.09 3.96
CA GLN A 407 -5.29 -24.34 3.30
C GLN A 407 -4.57 -25.58 3.82
N GLY A 408 -3.67 -25.45 4.79
CA GLY A 408 -2.94 -26.55 5.44
C GLY A 408 -1.69 -27.00 4.69
N PHE A 409 -1.12 -26.16 3.81
CA PHE A 409 0.18 -26.41 3.19
C PHE A 409 1.32 -25.86 4.06
N ASN A 410 2.41 -26.61 4.14
CA ASN A 410 3.70 -26.15 4.61
C ASN A 410 4.46 -25.51 3.44
N ILE A 411 5.05 -24.34 3.69
CA ILE A 411 5.90 -23.65 2.72
C ILE A 411 7.35 -24.08 2.96
N LEU A 412 7.96 -24.69 1.96
CA LEU A 412 9.35 -25.16 2.04
C LEU A 412 10.33 -24.06 1.63
N SER A 413 10.05 -23.38 0.52
CA SER A 413 10.86 -22.29 -0.01
C SER A 413 10.06 -21.43 -0.98
N SER A 414 10.56 -20.21 -1.24
CA SER A 414 10.00 -19.32 -2.27
C SER A 414 11.12 -18.53 -2.94
N TRP A 415 11.00 -18.34 -4.24
CA TRP A 415 11.94 -17.59 -5.07
C TRP A 415 11.21 -16.95 -6.26
N SER A 416 11.91 -16.15 -7.06
CA SER A 416 11.35 -15.56 -8.26
C SER A 416 12.33 -15.60 -9.43
N SER A 417 11.80 -15.71 -10.65
CA SER A 417 12.53 -15.48 -11.90
C SER A 417 11.93 -14.29 -12.65
N VAL A 418 12.67 -13.76 -13.62
CA VAL A 418 12.18 -12.72 -14.53
C VAL A 418 12.25 -13.24 -15.95
N VAL A 419 11.12 -13.20 -16.66
CA VAL A 419 11.01 -13.61 -18.07
C VAL A 419 10.16 -12.59 -18.82
N ASN A 420 10.63 -12.13 -19.98
CA ASN A 420 9.96 -11.07 -20.75
C ASN A 420 9.65 -9.84 -19.87
N ASN A 421 10.63 -9.38 -19.07
CA ASN A 421 10.47 -8.31 -18.06
C ASN A 421 9.35 -8.53 -17.02
N THR A 422 8.74 -9.71 -16.98
CA THR A 422 7.68 -10.06 -16.05
C THR A 422 8.24 -10.96 -14.96
N ARG A 423 7.98 -10.60 -13.70
CA ARG A 423 8.39 -11.41 -12.54
C ARG A 423 7.44 -12.58 -12.35
N ILE A 424 8.00 -13.78 -12.27
CA ILE A 424 7.29 -15.01 -11.94
C ILE A 424 7.75 -15.43 -10.54
N VAL A 425 6.80 -15.72 -9.65
CA VAL A 425 7.10 -16.15 -8.28
C VAL A 425 6.75 -17.61 -8.11
N PHE A 426 7.61 -18.33 -7.41
CA PHE A 426 7.50 -19.75 -7.15
C PHE A 426 7.46 -20.00 -5.63
N ILE A 427 6.62 -20.93 -5.22
CA ILE A 427 6.47 -21.37 -3.84
C ILE A 427 6.44 -22.90 -3.85
N ALA A 428 7.44 -23.51 -3.21
CA ALA A 428 7.48 -24.95 -2.98
C ALA A 428 6.63 -25.31 -1.77
N LEU A 429 5.78 -26.32 -1.94
CA LEU A 429 4.67 -26.63 -1.02
C LEU A 429 4.64 -28.12 -0.66
N GLU A 430 4.22 -28.39 0.57
CA GLU A 430 3.97 -29.74 1.07
C GLU A 430 2.67 -29.80 1.86
N LYS A 431 1.87 -30.85 1.68
CA LYS A 431 0.67 -31.12 2.49
C LYS A 431 0.48 -32.63 2.63
N GLY A 432 0.80 -33.16 3.81
CA GLY A 432 0.81 -34.61 4.03
C GLY A 432 1.83 -35.29 3.12
N SER A 433 1.39 -36.24 2.28
CA SER A 433 2.23 -36.88 1.27
C SER A 433 2.34 -36.09 -0.04
N TRP A 434 1.52 -35.04 -0.22
CA TRP A 434 1.55 -34.22 -1.42
C TRP A 434 2.73 -33.24 -1.35
N ARG A 435 3.52 -33.18 -2.42
CA ARG A 435 4.57 -32.18 -2.63
C ARG A 435 4.47 -31.62 -4.04
N GLY A 436 4.64 -30.32 -4.16
CA GLY A 436 4.49 -29.66 -5.44
C GLY A 436 4.99 -28.22 -5.43
N LEU A 437 4.64 -27.52 -6.49
CA LEU A 437 5.02 -26.14 -6.72
C LEU A 437 3.78 -25.34 -7.12
N LEU A 438 3.62 -24.17 -6.50
CA LEU A 438 2.77 -23.12 -7.01
C LEU A 438 3.64 -22.04 -7.65
N GLY A 439 3.40 -21.75 -8.93
CA GLY A 439 3.97 -20.61 -9.64
C GLY A 439 2.88 -19.59 -9.95
N TYR A 440 3.17 -18.30 -9.86
CA TYR A 440 2.23 -17.27 -10.27
C TYR A 440 2.88 -16.08 -10.96
N VAL A 441 2.07 -15.38 -11.74
CA VAL A 441 2.41 -14.12 -12.42
C VAL A 441 1.28 -13.12 -12.21
N ILE A 442 1.63 -11.84 -12.08
CA ILE A 442 0.68 -10.72 -12.04
C ILE A 442 0.77 -10.00 -13.38
N LEU A 443 -0.33 -9.97 -14.12
CA LEU A 443 -0.44 -9.34 -15.43
C LEU A 443 -1.16 -7.99 -15.27
N PRO A 444 -0.52 -6.86 -15.61
CA PRO A 444 -1.25 -5.61 -15.80
C PRO A 444 -2.08 -5.70 -17.09
N VAL A 445 -3.33 -5.28 -17.03
CA VAL A 445 -4.30 -5.40 -18.12
C VAL A 445 -4.94 -4.04 -18.36
N THR A 446 -4.90 -3.57 -19.61
CA THR A 446 -5.52 -2.32 -20.02
C THR A 446 -6.73 -2.64 -20.90
N LEU A 447 -7.92 -2.38 -20.37
CA LEU A 447 -9.19 -2.56 -21.06
C LEU A 447 -9.53 -1.28 -21.84
N LYS A 448 -9.83 -1.43 -23.13
CA LYS A 448 -10.40 -0.35 -23.96
C LYS A 448 -11.86 -0.65 -24.25
N VAL A 449 -12.75 0.12 -23.64
CA VAL A 449 -14.21 -0.08 -23.73
C VAL A 449 -14.86 1.26 -24.07
N GLY A 450 -15.54 1.34 -25.22
CA GLY A 450 -16.30 2.54 -25.60
C GLY A 450 -15.51 3.85 -25.67
N GLY A 451 -14.19 3.79 -25.87
CA GLY A 451 -13.29 4.95 -25.86
C GLY A 451 -12.68 5.28 -24.50
N GLU A 452 -13.13 4.64 -23.42
CA GLU A 452 -12.51 4.72 -22.09
C GLU A 452 -11.39 3.68 -21.94
N THR A 453 -10.38 4.02 -21.14
CA THR A 453 -9.27 3.14 -20.81
C THR A 453 -9.30 2.84 -19.32
N VAL A 454 -9.37 1.57 -18.96
CA VAL A 454 -9.42 1.11 -17.56
C VAL A 454 -8.27 0.13 -17.31
N ASN A 455 -7.45 0.41 -16.31
CA ASN A 455 -6.39 -0.49 -15.88
C ASN A 455 -6.89 -1.45 -14.79
N MET A 456 -6.53 -2.72 -14.93
CA MET A 456 -6.82 -3.81 -14.02
C MET A 456 -5.59 -4.71 -13.88
N TYR A 457 -5.63 -5.64 -12.93
CA TYR A 457 -4.59 -6.62 -12.70
C TYR A 457 -5.19 -8.01 -12.64
N THR A 458 -4.50 -8.96 -13.25
CA THR A 458 -4.91 -10.37 -13.22
C THR A 458 -3.75 -11.22 -12.75
N ARG A 459 -3.94 -11.89 -11.61
CA ARG A 459 -2.99 -12.87 -11.10
C ARG A 459 -3.39 -14.26 -11.59
N VAL A 460 -2.49 -14.90 -12.32
CA VAL A 460 -2.64 -16.29 -12.75
C VAL A 460 -1.69 -17.13 -11.91
N SER A 461 -2.25 -18.10 -11.19
CA SER A 461 -1.50 -18.97 -10.26
C SER A 461 -1.75 -20.40 -10.65
N LEU A 462 -0.69 -21.17 -10.88
CA LEU A 462 -0.73 -22.54 -11.35
C LEU A 462 0.04 -23.44 -10.38
N GLU A 463 -0.56 -24.56 -10.01
CA GLU A 463 -0.01 -25.57 -9.14
C GLU A 463 0.00 -26.95 -9.79
N ALA A 464 1.05 -27.72 -9.48
CA ALA A 464 1.15 -29.12 -9.83
C ALA A 464 1.97 -29.90 -8.79
N PRO A 465 1.63 -31.19 -8.58
CA PRO A 465 2.49 -32.10 -7.81
C PRO A 465 3.77 -32.43 -8.59
N GLY A 466 4.88 -32.61 -7.89
CA GLY A 466 6.14 -33.02 -8.49
C GLY A 466 7.36 -32.31 -7.92
N ASP A 467 8.51 -32.53 -8.57
CA ASP A 467 9.76 -31.88 -8.19
C ASP A 467 9.72 -30.36 -8.47
N PRO A 468 9.94 -29.51 -7.45
CA PRO A 468 9.85 -28.06 -7.61
C PRO A 468 10.79 -27.48 -8.67
N THR A 469 11.97 -28.05 -8.90
CA THR A 469 12.92 -27.50 -9.86
C THR A 469 12.47 -27.77 -11.30
N THR A 470 11.99 -28.98 -11.57
CA THR A 470 11.45 -29.39 -12.88
C THR A 470 10.16 -28.65 -13.21
N LEU A 471 9.27 -28.51 -12.23
CA LEU A 471 8.02 -27.77 -12.38
C LEU A 471 8.28 -26.28 -12.62
N ALA A 472 9.28 -25.67 -11.99
CA ALA A 472 9.60 -24.27 -12.20
C ALA A 472 10.02 -23.98 -13.64
N VAL A 473 10.80 -24.87 -14.28
CA VAL A 473 11.15 -24.74 -15.71
C VAL A 473 9.91 -24.82 -16.59
N SER A 474 9.03 -25.78 -16.30
CA SER A 474 7.80 -26.00 -17.07
C SER A 474 6.85 -24.80 -16.94
N LEU A 475 6.54 -24.37 -15.71
CA LEU A 475 5.70 -23.20 -15.45
C LEU A 475 6.32 -21.91 -16.00
N THR A 476 7.64 -21.77 -15.98
CA THR A 476 8.33 -20.63 -16.62
C THR A 476 7.99 -20.56 -18.11
N SER A 477 7.98 -21.69 -18.83
CA SER A 477 7.62 -21.71 -20.25
C SER A 477 6.15 -21.36 -20.50
N VAL A 478 5.24 -21.81 -19.62
CA VAL A 478 3.81 -21.49 -19.67
C VAL A 478 3.61 -19.99 -19.47
N PHE A 479 4.18 -19.41 -18.42
CA PHE A 479 4.06 -17.97 -18.15
C PHE A 479 4.76 -17.11 -19.20
N ALA A 480 5.90 -17.55 -19.75
CA ALA A 480 6.57 -16.84 -20.84
C ALA A 480 5.69 -16.73 -22.09
N ASN A 481 4.96 -17.81 -22.43
CA ASN A 481 4.01 -17.81 -23.54
C ASN A 481 2.79 -16.92 -23.26
N MET A 482 2.30 -16.85 -22.02
CA MET A 482 1.22 -15.93 -21.64
C MET A 482 1.68 -14.46 -21.74
N THR A 483 2.88 -14.14 -21.27
CA THR A 483 3.42 -12.77 -21.24
C THR A 483 3.95 -12.30 -22.59
N ALA A 484 4.16 -13.20 -23.56
CA ALA A 484 4.56 -12.84 -24.92
C ALA A 484 3.57 -11.89 -25.64
N LYS A 485 2.30 -11.85 -25.20
CA LYS A 485 1.26 -10.96 -25.73
C LYS A 485 1.29 -9.53 -25.15
N LEU A 486 2.12 -9.25 -24.15
CA LEU A 486 2.21 -7.92 -23.56
C LEU A 486 2.78 -6.92 -24.59
N VAL A 487 2.04 -5.83 -24.82
CA VAL A 487 2.45 -4.78 -25.78
C VAL A 487 3.65 -4.02 -25.21
N GLY A 488 4.72 -3.86 -25.99
CA GLY A 488 5.96 -3.24 -25.53
C GLY A 488 7.13 -4.21 -25.34
N SER A 489 7.16 -5.34 -26.07
CA SER A 489 8.36 -6.18 -26.24
C SER A 489 9.42 -5.48 -27.10
N GLY A 490 9.81 -4.26 -26.69
CA GLY A 490 10.87 -3.48 -27.33
C GLY A 490 12.20 -4.21 -27.23
N SER A 491 12.97 -4.16 -28.33
CA SER A 491 14.33 -4.66 -28.43
C SER A 491 15.17 -4.28 -27.20
N GLY A 492 16.12 -5.15 -26.81
CA GLY A 492 16.90 -5.10 -25.56
C GLY A 492 17.61 -3.79 -25.19
N VAL A 493 17.55 -2.75 -26.02
CA VAL A 493 17.98 -1.38 -25.71
C VAL A 493 17.01 -0.67 -24.73
N GLU A 494 15.69 -0.92 -24.81
CA GLU A 494 14.72 -0.35 -23.86
C GLU A 494 14.69 -1.11 -22.52
N ALA A 495 14.96 -2.41 -22.54
CA ALA A 495 15.19 -3.23 -21.34
C ALA A 495 16.50 -2.86 -20.62
N ALA A 496 17.54 -2.43 -21.34
CA ALA A 496 18.80 -1.94 -20.76
C ALA A 496 18.63 -0.60 -20.02
N ILE A 497 17.70 0.26 -20.48
CA ILE A 497 17.36 1.54 -19.83
C ILE A 497 16.41 1.34 -18.61
N THR A 498 15.70 0.22 -18.52
CA THR A 498 14.69 -0.02 -17.47
C THR A 498 15.09 -1.06 -16.43
N GLY A 499 15.95 -2.03 -16.75
CA GLY A 499 16.39 -3.08 -15.82
C GLY A 499 17.54 -2.69 -14.90
N VAL A 500 18.42 -1.77 -15.30
CA VAL A 500 19.68 -1.45 -14.60
C VAL A 500 20.03 0.05 -14.65
N GLN A 501 19.08 0.97 -14.78
CA GLN A 501 19.42 2.40 -14.96
C GLN A 501 18.67 3.42 -14.09
N PRO A 502 17.47 3.22 -13.52
CA PRO A 502 16.87 4.24 -12.65
C PRO A 502 17.61 4.38 -11.32
N ILE A 503 17.96 3.27 -10.67
CA ILE A 503 18.74 3.24 -9.42
C ILE A 503 20.18 3.67 -9.67
N THR A 504 20.74 3.30 -10.83
CA THR A 504 22.13 3.55 -11.23
C THR A 504 22.34 4.97 -11.74
N LEU A 505 21.36 5.53 -12.45
CA LEU A 505 21.29 6.93 -12.82
C LEU A 505 20.96 7.77 -11.60
N ALA A 506 20.00 7.38 -10.76
CA ALA A 506 19.75 8.07 -9.49
C ALA A 506 21.00 8.04 -8.60
N SER A 507 21.67 6.90 -8.45
CA SER A 507 22.89 6.79 -7.64
C SER A 507 24.07 7.54 -8.27
N ALA A 508 24.24 7.52 -9.59
CA ALA A 508 25.25 8.31 -10.29
C ALA A 508 24.98 9.82 -10.21
N VAL A 509 23.73 10.25 -10.31
CA VAL A 509 23.32 11.65 -10.14
C VAL A 509 23.48 12.08 -8.68
N ILE A 510 23.08 11.24 -7.72
CA ILE A 510 23.30 11.45 -6.28
C ILE A 510 24.80 11.61 -6.01
N PHE A 511 25.64 10.74 -6.58
CA PHE A 511 27.09 10.77 -6.44
C PHE A 511 27.71 12.00 -7.10
N ALA A 512 27.29 12.35 -8.32
CA ALA A 512 27.73 13.56 -9.02
C ALA A 512 27.32 14.84 -8.29
N MET A 513 26.12 14.87 -7.70
CA MET A 513 25.65 15.99 -6.88
C MET A 513 26.42 16.09 -5.56
N PHE A 514 26.76 14.95 -4.94
CA PHE A 514 27.62 14.93 -3.75
C PHE A 514 29.03 15.46 -4.06
N ILE A 515 29.61 15.06 -5.20
CA ILE A 515 30.90 15.57 -5.68
C ILE A 515 30.83 17.07 -5.99
N MET A 516 29.79 17.52 -6.70
CA MET A 516 29.56 18.94 -6.99
C MET A 516 29.40 19.76 -5.72
N TYR A 517 28.67 19.27 -4.72
CA TYR A 517 28.56 19.91 -3.42
C TYR A 517 29.89 19.98 -2.69
N ALA A 518 30.63 18.87 -2.64
CA ALA A 518 31.94 18.82 -2.02
C ALA A 518 32.91 19.81 -2.69
N LEU A 519 32.89 19.91 -4.03
CA LEU A 519 33.66 20.89 -4.79
C LEU A 519 33.23 22.32 -4.47
N ILE A 520 31.94 22.66 -4.52
CA ILE A 520 31.44 24.01 -4.23
C ILE A 520 31.80 24.43 -2.79
N VAL A 521 31.61 23.55 -1.81
CA VAL A 521 31.96 23.82 -0.40
C VAL A 521 33.48 23.97 -0.24
N TYR A 522 34.26 23.10 -0.87
CA TYR A 522 35.73 23.16 -0.82
C TYR A 522 36.26 24.44 -1.48
N SER A 523 35.77 24.79 -2.68
CA SER A 523 36.07 26.03 -3.37
C SER A 523 35.69 27.26 -2.55
N TRP A 524 34.54 27.24 -1.89
CA TRP A 524 34.09 28.35 -1.03
C TRP A 524 34.95 28.52 0.23
N VAL A 525 35.34 27.42 0.87
CA VAL A 525 36.29 27.42 2.00
C VAL A 525 37.67 27.92 1.57
N LEU A 526 38.12 27.53 0.37
CA LEU A 526 39.38 27.98 -0.21
C LEU A 526 39.35 29.48 -0.52
N ILE A 527 38.29 29.98 -1.15
CA ILE A 527 38.09 31.41 -1.45
C ILE A 527 38.02 32.23 -0.16
N ARG A 528 37.29 31.77 0.88
CA ARG A 528 37.28 32.46 2.18
C ARG A 528 38.64 32.50 2.86
N LYS A 529 39.48 31.47 2.67
CA LYS A 529 40.86 31.47 3.18
C LYS A 529 41.78 32.40 2.39
N LEU A 530 41.55 32.54 1.09
CA LEU A 530 42.33 33.43 0.21
C LEU A 530 41.94 34.91 0.35
N VAL A 531 40.66 35.22 0.61
CA VAL A 531 40.16 36.60 0.83
C VAL A 531 40.46 37.13 2.23
N LYS A 532 40.81 36.25 3.18
CA LYS A 532 41.26 36.63 4.54
C LYS A 532 42.78 36.81 4.68
N ARG A 533 43.54 36.54 3.62
CA ARG A 533 44.95 36.95 3.47
C ARG A 533 44.99 38.21 2.63
#